data_AF-V7IJV4-F1
#
_entry.id   AF-V7IJV4-F1
#
_cell.length_a   1.000
_cell.length_b   1.000
_cell.length_c   1.000
_cell.angle_alpha   90.00
_cell.angle_beta   90.00
_cell.angle_gamma   90.00
#
_symmetry.space_group_name_H-M   'P 1'
#
loop_
_entity.id
_entity.type
_entity.pdbx_description
1 polymer ?
#
loop_
_entity_poly.entity_id
_entity_poly.type
_entity_poly.pdbx_seq_one_letter_code
_entity_poly.pdbx_strand_id
1 'polypeptide(L)' 'ALVPLIQPPIMKALTTEKERKIRMVQLRTVSKREKILFPVVLLLLVALLLPDAAPLLGMFCFGNLMRESGVVERL' A
#
# COMPACT_ATOMS: atom_id res chain seq x y z
N ALA A 1 2.81 0.34 18.93
CA ALA A 1 2.01 1.29 19.73
C ALA A 1 2.74 2.62 20.06
N LEU A 2 4.06 2.76 19.88
CA LEU A 2 4.79 4.02 20.16
C LEU A 2 4.69 5.08 19.05
N VAL A 3 4.16 4.71 17.88
CA VAL A 3 4.04 5.60 16.70
C VAL A 3 3.38 6.95 17.05
N PRO A 4 2.26 7.02 17.80
CA PRO A 4 1.62 8.29 18.14
C PRO A 4 2.46 9.19 19.05
N LEU A 5 3.44 8.63 19.78
CA LEU A 5 4.31 9.40 20.67
C LEU A 5 5.55 9.92 19.92
N ILE A 6 6.08 9.14 18.97
CA ILE A 6 7.31 9.45 18.24
C ILE A 6 7.03 10.29 16.97
N GLN A 7 5.92 10.03 16.26
CA GLN A 7 5.62 10.67 14.99
C GLN A 7 5.35 12.18 15.10
N PRO A 8 4.57 12.69 16.07
CA PRO A 8 4.27 14.13 16.15
C PRO A 8 5.49 15.02 16.47
N PRO A 9 6.41 14.66 17.38
CA PRO A 9 7.63 15.42 17.62
C PRO A 9 8.49 15.57 16.36
N ILE A 10 8.70 14.48 15.61
CA ILE A 10 9.50 14.50 14.38
C ILE A 10 8.86 15.41 13.34
N MET A 11 7.54 15.32 13.16
CA MET A 11 6.80 16.22 12.27
C MET A 11 6.95 17.68 12.69
N LYS A 12 6.87 17.97 13.99
CA LYS A 12 7.03 19.34 14.51
C LYS A 12 8.43 19.90 14.30
N ALA A 13 9.45 19.05 14.37
CA ALA A 13 10.85 19.41 14.20
C ALA A 13 11.25 19.62 12.73
N LEU A 14 10.70 18.83 11.79
CA LEU A 14 11.16 18.81 10.40
C LEU A 14 10.24 19.50 9.39
N THR A 15 8.96 19.74 9.70
CA THR A 15 8.01 20.37 8.76
C THR A 15 7.61 21.77 9.21
N THR A 16 7.38 22.67 8.26
CA THR A 16 6.93 24.04 8.52
C THR A 16 5.40 24.14 8.56
N GLU A 17 4.86 25.19 9.20
CA GLU A 17 3.41 25.47 9.22
C GLU A 17 2.81 25.68 7.83
N LYS A 18 3.62 26.14 6.86
CA LYS A 18 3.18 26.34 5.47
C LYS A 18 2.94 25.00 4.77
N GLU A 19 3.85 24.04 4.93
CA GLU A 19 3.75 22.70 4.35
C GLU A 19 2.57 21.92 4.94
N ARG A 20 2.35 22.04 6.26
CA ARG A 20 1.21 21.39 6.94
C ARG A 20 -0.16 21.90 6.49
N LYS A 21 -0.22 23.07 5.85
CA LYS A 21 -1.46 23.68 5.34
C LYS A 21 -1.70 23.40 3.85
N ILE A 22 -0.83 22.64 3.19
CA ILE A 22 -1.03 22.24 1.79
C ILE A 22 -2.32 21.42 1.68
N ARG A 23 -3.18 21.78 0.71
CA ARG A 23 -4.41 21.06 0.43
C ARG A 23 -4.11 19.80 -0.35
N MET A 24 -4.45 18.65 0.23
CA MET A 24 -4.36 17.36 -0.47
C MET A 24 -5.49 17.27 -1.51
N VAL A 25 -5.12 16.97 -2.74
CA VAL A 25 -6.09 16.66 -3.80
C VAL A 25 -6.79 15.34 -3.48
N GLN A 26 -8.03 15.20 -3.94
CA GLN A 26 -8.76 13.95 -3.81
C GLN A 26 -8.05 12.84 -4.61
N LEU A 27 -8.09 11.63 -4.07
CA LEU A 27 -7.52 10.47 -4.73
C LEU A 27 -8.25 10.21 -6.05
N ARG A 28 -7.49 9.77 -7.06
CA ARG A 28 -8.08 9.34 -8.34
C ARG A 28 -9.00 8.14 -8.13
N THR A 29 -10.02 8.02 -8.96
CA THR A 29 -10.83 6.80 -9.02
C THR A 29 -9.98 5.69 -9.61
N VAL A 30 -9.77 4.62 -8.83
CA VAL A 30 -9.03 3.43 -9.27
C VAL A 30 -10.05 2.41 -9.76
N SER A 31 -9.88 1.92 -10.98
CA SER A 31 -10.79 0.93 -11.56
C SER A 31 -10.67 -0.42 -10.84
N LYS A 32 -11.76 -1.21 -10.79
CA LYS A 32 -11.72 -2.56 -10.20
C LYS A 32 -10.65 -3.45 -10.86
N ARG A 33 -10.48 -3.33 -12.17
CA ARG A 33 -9.46 -4.07 -12.93
C ARG A 33 -8.04 -3.70 -12.49
N GLU A 34 -7.78 -2.41 -12.25
CA GLU A 34 -6.47 -1.94 -11.80
C GLU A 34 -6.13 -2.48 -10.39
N LYS A 35 -7.10 -2.51 -9.48
CA LYS A 35 -6.90 -3.10 -8.14
C LYS A 35 -6.59 -4.59 -8.19
N ILE A 36 -7.22 -5.33 -9.10
CA ILE A 36 -6.98 -6.77 -9.29
C ILE A 36 -5.62 -7.03 -9.96
N LEU A 37 -5.24 -6.22 -10.94
CA LEU A 37 -3.96 -6.39 -11.66
C LEU A 37 -2.76 -5.95 -10.84
N PHE A 38 -2.92 -4.99 -9.93
CA PHE A 38 -1.84 -4.48 -9.07
C PHE A 38 -1.05 -5.59 -8.34
N PRO A 39 -1.66 -6.51 -7.57
CA PRO A 39 -0.92 -7.56 -6.87
C PRO A 39 -0.24 -8.54 -7.84
N VAL A 40 -0.81 -8.79 -9.02
CA VAL A 40 -0.21 -9.68 -10.04
C VAL A 40 1.05 -9.06 -10.63
N VAL A 41 0.98 -7.79 -11.03
CA VAL A 41 2.13 -7.05 -11.56
C VAL A 41 3.22 -6.91 -10.50
N LEU A 42 2.84 -6.62 -9.25
CA LEU A 42 3.79 -6.53 -8.13
C LEU A 42 4.51 -7.86 -7.90
N LEU A 43 3.79 -8.98 -7.91
CA LEU A 43 4.38 -10.30 -7.72
C LEU A 43 5.36 -10.66 -8.83
N LEU A 44 5.02 -10.37 -10.09
CA LEU A 44 5.93 -10.59 -11.23
C LEU A 44 7.20 -9.74 -11.10
N LEU A 45 7.09 -8.47 -10.72
CA LEU A 45 8.24 -7.61 -10.49
C LEU A 45 9.15 -8.13 -9.37
N VAL A 46 8.56 -8.58 -8.26
CA VAL A 46 9.31 -9.14 -7.12
C VAL A 46 10.00 -10.45 -7.52
N ALA A 47 9.31 -11.34 -8.23
CA ALA A 47 9.89 -12.60 -8.68
C ALA A 47 11.09 -12.40 -9.61
N LEU A 48 11.09 -11.34 -10.43
CA LEU A 48 12.17 -11.02 -11.36
C LEU A 48 13.34 -10.26 -10.71
N LEU A 49 13.06 -9.33 -9.79
CA LEU A 49 14.07 -8.43 -9.22
C LEU A 49 14.60 -8.84 -7.85
N LEU A 50 13.76 -9.48 -7.02
CA LEU A 50 14.09 -9.84 -5.64
C LEU A 50 13.34 -11.11 -5.20
N PRO A 51 13.77 -12.30 -5.67
CA PRO A 51 13.07 -13.56 -5.39
C PRO A 51 13.04 -13.92 -3.90
N ASP A 52 14.00 -13.45 -3.10
CA ASP A 52 14.03 -13.69 -1.65
C ASP A 52 12.84 -13.04 -0.91
N ALA A 53 12.26 -11.97 -1.46
CA ALA A 53 11.07 -11.32 -0.93
C ALA A 53 9.76 -11.95 -1.47
N ALA A 54 9.84 -12.83 -2.47
CA ALA A 54 8.68 -13.47 -3.09
C ALA A 54 7.79 -14.26 -2.12
N PRO A 55 8.28 -15.04 -1.13
CA PRO A 55 7.38 -15.73 -0.21
C PRO A 55 6.57 -14.77 0.67
N LEU A 56 7.16 -13.67 1.14
CA LEU A 56 6.46 -12.67 1.96
C LEU A 56 5.45 -11.87 1.12
N LEU A 57 5.91 -11.33 -0.01
CA LEU A 57 5.09 -10.50 -0.88
C LEU A 57 4.05 -11.32 -1.65
N GLY A 58 4.33 -12.59 -1.95
CA GLY A 58 3.39 -13.53 -2.55
C GLY A 58 2.18 -13.77 -1.67
N MET A 59 2.40 -14.09 -0.38
CA MET A 59 1.30 -14.29 0.57
C MET A 59 0.49 -12.99 0.79
N PHE A 60 1.18 -11.84 0.82
CA PHE A 60 0.53 -10.54 0.90
C PHE A 60 -0.33 -10.22 -0.34
N CYS A 61 0.22 -10.41 -1.53
CA CYS A 61 -0.46 -10.15 -2.81
C CYS A 61 -1.62 -11.13 -3.04
N PHE A 62 -1.49 -12.37 -2.58
CA PHE A 62 -2.56 -13.36 -2.63
C PHE A 62 -3.76 -12.95 -1.77
N GLY A 63 -3.54 -12.53 -0.52
CA GLY A 63 -4.61 -12.00 0.33
C GLY A 63 -5.26 -10.74 -0.25
N ASN A 64 -4.47 -9.86 -0.89
CA ASN A 64 -4.99 -8.69 -1.58
C ASN A 64 -5.86 -9.06 -2.79
N LEU A 65 -5.40 -10.03 -3.61
CA LEU A 65 -6.15 -10.53 -4.75
C LEU A 65 -7.47 -11.18 -4.33
N MET A 66 -7.50 -11.95 -3.25
CA MET A 66 -8.74 -12.54 -2.73
C MET A 66 -9.76 -11.47 -2.33
N ARG A 67 -9.30 -10.44 -1.60
CA ARG A 67 -10.13 -9.29 -1.20
C ARG A 67 -10.69 -8.52 -2.40
N GLU A 68 -9.86 -8.25 -3.41
CA GLU A 68 -10.26 -7.42 -4.57
C GLU A 68 -10.99 -8.23 -5.66
N SER A 69 -10.81 -9.54 -5.72
CA SER A 69 -11.52 -10.44 -6.64
C SER A 69 -13.01 -10.48 -6.34
N GLY A 70 -13.39 -10.51 -5.04
CA GLY A 70 -14.79 -10.50 -4.60
C GLY A 70 -15.60 -11.74 -4.97
N VAL A 71 -14.94 -12.78 -5.51
CA VAL A 71 -15.54 -14.10 -5.82
C VAL A 71 -15.27 -15.11 -4.70
N VAL A 72 -14.37 -14.77 -3.77
CA VAL A 72 -13.91 -15.63 -2.69
C VAL A 72 -14.31 -15.09 -1.31
N GLU A 73 -15.53 -14.57 -1.15
CA GLU A 73 -16.01 -14.03 0.13
C GLU A 73 -16.03 -15.04 1.30
N ARG A 74 -15.91 -16.35 0.99
CA ARG A 74 -15.90 -17.44 1.97
C ARG A 74 -14.49 -17.93 2.34
N LEU A 75 -13.45 -17.42 1.70
CA LEU A 75 -12.03 -17.69 2.01
C LEU A 75 -11.37 -16.42 2.55
#